data_AF-A0ABD2KDW5-F1
#
_entry.id   AF-A0ABD2KDW5-F1
#
_cell.length_a   1.000
_cell.length_b   1.000
_cell.length_c   1.000
_cell.angle_alpha   90.00
_cell.angle_beta   90.00
_cell.angle_gamma   90.00
#
_symmetry.space_group_name_H-M   'P 1'
#
loop_
_entity.id
_entity.type
_entity.pdbx_description
1 polymer ?
#
loop_
_entity_poly.entity_id
_entity_poly.type
_entity_poly.pdbx_seq_one_letter_code
_entity_poly.pdbx_strand_id
1 'polypeptide(L)'
;MISHRFDFYVNEHFKTRKWALAFIRIRRKIGESGTNQMEIVNYHFKPLPIPQIQMPLKVSGFKWIFIHFIDQNVIAFLHRFCQLFASYPINLTINTYVQ
;
A
#
# COMPACT_ATOMS: atom_id res chain seq x y z
N MET A 1 16.75 15.03 0.30
CA MET A 1 16.32 14.74 1.68
C MET A 1 14.89 15.24 1.88
N ILE A 2 13.89 14.42 1.58
CA ILE A 2 12.49 14.70 1.95
C ILE A 2 12.30 14.19 3.38
N SER A 3 12.62 15.10 4.30
CA SER A 3 12.12 15.31 5.66
C SER A 3 11.61 14.11 6.48
N HIS A 4 12.40 13.72 7.50
CA HIS A 4 11.98 12.91 8.65
C HIS A 4 10.67 13.38 9.32
N ARG A 5 10.25 14.64 9.12
CA ARG A 5 8.96 15.15 9.61
C ARG A 5 7.78 14.62 8.80
N PHE A 6 7.95 14.41 7.49
CA PHE A 6 6.88 13.86 6.65
C PHE A 6 6.60 12.40 7.05
N ASP A 7 7.66 11.63 7.30
CA ASP A 7 7.56 10.27 7.85
C ASP A 7 6.83 10.24 9.21
N PHE A 8 7.10 11.21 10.09
CA PHE A 8 6.39 11.31 11.36
C PHE A 8 4.88 11.53 11.18
N TYR A 9 4.47 12.49 10.32
CA TYR A 9 3.05 12.76 10.08
C TYR A 9 2.34 11.63 9.36
N VAL A 10 3.01 11.00 8.38
CA VAL A 10 2.52 9.81 7.70
C VAL A 10 2.31 8.69 8.74
N ASN A 11 3.30 8.44 9.59
CA ASN A 11 3.23 7.43 10.66
C ASN A 11 2.15 7.74 11.71
N GLU A 12 1.98 8.99 12.14
CA GLU A 12 0.88 9.40 13.02
C GLU A 12 -0.49 9.22 12.36
N HIS A 13 -0.60 9.48 11.05
CA HIS A 13 -1.80 9.16 10.28
C HIS A 13 -2.07 7.65 10.25
N PHE A 14 -1.01 6.83 10.18
CA PHE A 14 -1.10 5.37 10.25
C PHE A 14 -1.51 4.86 11.64
N LYS A 15 -1.02 5.48 12.72
CA LYS A 15 -1.32 5.08 14.12
C LYS A 15 -2.71 5.51 14.59
N THR A 16 -3.21 6.65 14.14
CA THR A 16 -4.42 7.28 14.69
C THR A 16 -5.71 6.93 13.96
N ARG A 17 -5.64 6.47 12.70
CA ARG A 17 -6.82 6.03 11.94
C ARG A 17 -7.05 4.52 12.09
N LYS A 18 -8.31 4.14 12.35
CA LYS A 18 -8.78 2.78 12.09
C LYS A 18 -8.76 2.57 10.57
N TRP A 19 -7.72 1.90 10.11
CA TRP A 19 -7.57 1.47 8.74
C TRP A 19 -8.63 0.42 8.42
N ALA A 20 -9.76 0.83 7.85
CA ALA A 20 -10.70 -0.10 7.23
C ALA A 20 -10.14 -0.56 5.88
N LEU A 21 -8.99 -1.23 5.91
CA LEU A 21 -8.26 -1.72 4.73
C LEU A 21 -8.82 -3.06 4.24
N ALA A 22 -10.10 -3.36 4.46
CA ALA A 22 -10.71 -4.60 3.97
C ALA A 22 -10.35 -4.90 2.51
N PHE A 23 -10.11 -3.83 1.73
CA PHE A 23 -9.64 -3.90 0.36
C PHE A 23 -8.56 -2.84 0.07
N ILE A 24 -7.41 -3.29 -0.44
CA ILE A 24 -6.40 -2.46 -1.12
C ILE A 24 -6.29 -2.88 -2.58
N ARG A 25 -6.19 -1.91 -3.48
CA ARG A 25 -5.76 -2.13 -4.87
C ARG A 25 -4.51 -1.31 -5.17
N ILE A 26 -3.52 -1.97 -5.75
CA ILE A 26 -2.28 -1.38 -6.25
C ILE A 26 -2.36 -1.30 -7.78
N ARG A 27 -2.26 -0.09 -8.32
CA ARG A 27 -2.36 0.18 -9.77
C ARG A 27 -1.30 1.16 -10.25
N ARG A 28 -1.04 1.18 -11.55
CA ARG A 28 -0.20 2.21 -12.18
C ARG A 28 -1.01 3.49 -12.31
N LYS A 29 -0.37 4.60 -11.98
CA LYS A 29 -0.80 5.96 -12.28
C LYS A 29 0.22 6.57 -13.22
N ILE A 30 -0.22 7.14 -14.32
CA ILE A 30 0.65 7.89 -15.22
C ILE A 30 0.91 9.24 -14.55
N GLY A 31 2.17 9.48 -14.16
CA GLY A 31 2.61 10.76 -13.61
C GLY A 31 2.70 11.85 -14.67
N GLU A 32 2.87 13.10 -14.23
CA GLU A 32 2.96 14.27 -15.11
C GLU A 32 4.13 14.17 -16.12
N SER A 33 5.18 13.42 -15.78
CA SER A 33 6.33 13.15 -16.66
C SER A 33 6.16 11.94 -17.59
N GLY A 34 4.96 11.35 -17.67
CA GLY A 34 4.73 10.10 -18.40
C GLY A 34 5.31 8.86 -17.72
N THR A 35 5.84 9.00 -16.51
CA THR A 35 6.38 7.88 -15.73
C THR A 35 5.27 7.08 -15.07
N ASN A 36 5.36 5.75 -15.13
CA ASN A 36 4.47 4.88 -14.38
C ASN A 36 4.82 4.95 -12.89
N GLN A 37 3.90 5.48 -12.10
CA GLN A 37 4.01 5.55 -10.65
C GLN A 37 3.04 4.57 -10.00
N MET A 38 3.43 3.99 -8.86
CA MET A 38 2.57 3.14 -8.08
C MET A 38 1.55 3.99 -7.30
N GLU A 39 0.27 3.61 -7.36
CA GLU A 39 -0.80 4.21 -6.56
C GLU A 39 -1.53 3.12 -5.77
N ILE A 40 -1.79 3.41 -4.49
CA ILE A 40 -2.62 2.58 -3.62
C ILE A 40 -3.99 3.24 -3.52
N VAL A 41 -5.04 2.47 -3.75
CA VAL A 41 -6.41 2.94 -3.57
C VAL A 41 -7.22 1.97 -2.70
N ASN A 42 -8.21 2.51 -2.00
CA ASN A 42 -9.19 1.68 -1.28
C ASN A 42 -10.28 1.14 -2.22
N TYR A 43 -11.27 0.45 -1.65
CA TYR A 43 -12.44 -0.07 -2.40
C TYR A 43 -13.17 1.00 -3.23
N HIS A 44 -13.25 2.22 -2.71
CA HIS A 44 -13.89 3.37 -3.36
C HIS A 44 -12.95 4.13 -4.30
N PHE A 45 -11.82 3.54 -4.71
CA PHE A 45 -10.80 4.15 -5.55
C PHE A 45 -10.21 5.47 -4.99
N LYS A 46 -10.36 5.72 -3.68
CA LYS A 46 -9.74 6.88 -3.04
C LYS A 46 -8.25 6.59 -2.81
N PRO A 47 -7.34 7.50 -3.21
CA PRO A 47 -5.92 7.35 -2.96
C PRO A 47 -5.62 7.19 -1.47
N LEU A 48 -4.72 6.25 -1.16
CA LEU A 48 -4.19 6.03 0.18
C LEU A 48 -2.72 6.43 0.20
N PRO A 49 -2.21 6.95 1.34
CA PRO A 49 -0.79 7.25 1.45
C PRO A 49 0.02 5.96 1.34
N ILE A 50 1.15 6.02 0.64
CA ILE A 50 2.09 4.90 0.54
C ILE A 50 2.92 4.86 1.82
N PRO A 51 2.88 3.77 2.60
CA PRO A 51 3.73 3.65 3.77
C PRO A 51 5.20 3.64 3.33
N GLN A 52 5.99 4.56 3.89
CA GLN A 52 7.45 4.60 3.71
C GLN A 52 8.17 3.76 4.78
N ILE A 53 7.52 3.57 5.93
CA ILE A 53 8.01 2.78 7.06
C ILE A 53 7.21 1.47 7.14
N GLN A 54 7.76 0.49 7.86
CA GLN A 54 7.08 -0.75 8.20
C GLN A 54 5.74 -0.48 8.89
N MET A 55 4.68 -1.16 8.44
CA MET A 55 3.33 -0.95 8.95
C MET A 55 3.23 -1.42 10.41
N PRO A 56 2.55 -0.69 11.30
CA PRO A 56 2.31 -1.15 12.66
C PRO A 56 1.47 -2.44 12.66
N LEU A 57 1.80 -3.38 13.54
CA LEU A 57 1.13 -4.69 13.65
C LEU A 57 -0.39 -4.58 13.91
N LYS A 58 -0.87 -3.47 14.47
CA LYS A 58 -2.30 -3.25 14.76
C LYS A 58 -3.04 -2.67 13.54
N VAL A 59 -3.24 -3.49 12.51
CA VAL A 59 -4.18 -3.21 11.43
C VAL A 59 -5.37 -4.14 11.57
N SER A 60 -6.56 -3.61 11.88
CA SER A 60 -7.78 -4.40 11.99
C SER A 60 -8.57 -4.38 10.67
N GLY A 61 -9.13 -5.53 10.28
CA GLY A 61 -10.04 -5.62 9.14
C GLY A 61 -9.36 -5.67 7.76
N PHE A 62 -8.06 -5.93 7.69
CA PHE A 62 -7.34 -6.16 6.42
C PHE A 62 -7.66 -7.55 5.85
N LYS A 63 -8.25 -7.63 4.65
CA LYS A 63 -8.69 -8.92 4.06
C LYS A 63 -8.15 -9.20 2.66
N TRP A 64 -8.00 -8.17 1.82
CA TRP A 64 -7.66 -8.35 0.41
C TRP A 64 -6.66 -7.32 -0.12
N ILE A 65 -5.68 -7.80 -0.87
CA ILE A 65 -4.77 -6.98 -1.69
C ILE A 65 -4.90 -7.41 -3.15
N PHE A 66 -5.22 -6.47 -4.04
CA PHE A 66 -5.26 -6.67 -5.48
C PHE A 66 -4.10 -5.94 -6.15
N ILE A 67 -3.27 -6.68 -6.86
CA ILE A 67 -2.09 -6.15 -7.55
C ILE A 67 -2.25 -6.36 -9.04
N HIS A 68 -2.31 -5.25 -9.80
CA HIS A 68 -2.51 -5.29 -11.26
C HIS A 68 -1.20 -5.25 -12.07
N PHE A 69 -0.07 -5.04 -11.41
CA PHE A 69 1.26 -5.00 -12.01
C PHE A 69 2.32 -5.19 -10.92
N ILE A 70 3.51 -5.67 -11.30
CA ILE A 70 4.65 -5.78 -10.38
C ILE A 70 5.79 -4.92 -10.93
N ASP A 71 6.36 -4.08 -10.07
CA ASP A 71 7.60 -3.35 -10.27
C ASP A 71 8.40 -3.33 -8.96
N GLN A 72 9.56 -2.67 -8.97
CA GLN A 72 10.40 -2.55 -7.77
C GLN A 72 9.68 -1.84 -6.61
N ASN A 73 8.79 -0.88 -6.89
CA ASN A 73 8.04 -0.15 -5.87
C ASN A 73 6.98 -1.05 -5.21
N VAL A 74 6.29 -1.87 -5.99
CA VAL A 74 5.32 -2.87 -5.49
C VAL A 74 6.04 -3.91 -4.62
N ILE A 75 7.21 -4.39 -5.04
CA ILE A 75 8.00 -5.34 -4.24
C ILE A 75 8.43 -4.69 -2.91
N ALA A 76 8.98 -3.48 -2.95
CA ALA A 76 9.36 -2.75 -1.74
C ALA A 76 8.18 -2.49 -0.80
N PHE A 77 7.01 -2.19 -1.36
CA PHE A 77 5.76 -2.07 -0.62
C PHE A 77 5.37 -3.40 0.05
N LEU A 78 5.37 -4.51 -0.68
CA LEU A 78 5.05 -5.83 -0.14
C LEU A 78 5.99 -6.24 1.00
N HIS A 79 7.28 -5.94 0.88
CA HIS A 79 8.23 -6.15 1.98
C HIS A 79 7.83 -5.43 3.27
N ARG A 80 7.33 -4.19 3.18
CA ARG A 80 6.82 -3.43 4.35
C ARG A 80 5.53 -4.01 4.93
N PHE A 81 4.80 -4.80 4.15
CA PHE A 81 3.58 -5.51 4.56
C PHE A 81 3.82 -6.97 4.99
N CYS A 82 5.02 -7.52 4.78
CA CYS A 82 5.31 -8.92 5.11
C CYS A 82 4.98 -9.30 6.56
N GLN A 83 5.21 -8.41 7.52
CA GLN A 83 4.86 -8.66 8.93
C GLN A 83 3.34 -8.81 9.16
N LEU A 84 2.51 -8.17 8.33
CA LEU A 84 1.06 -8.31 8.40
C LEU A 84 0.60 -9.67 7.84
N PHE A 85 1.24 -10.17 6.78
CA PHE A 85 0.98 -11.52 6.25
C PHE A 85 1.25 -12.62 7.27
N ALA A 86 2.25 -12.43 8.14
CA ALA A 86 2.52 -13.37 9.23
C ALA A 86 1.49 -13.28 10.38
N SER A 87 0.82 -12.14 10.54
CA SER A 87 -0.05 -11.86 11.70
C SER A 87 -1.54 -12.08 11.43
N TYR A 88 -1.96 -12.03 10.16
CA TYR A 88 -3.36 -12.08 9.77
C TYR A 88 -3.57 -12.92 8.49
N PRO A 89 -4.70 -13.64 8.39
CA PRO A 89 -5.08 -14.31 7.15
C PRO A 89 -5.51 -13.27 6.12
N ILE A 90 -4.60 -12.93 5.22
CA ILE A 90 -4.80 -11.94 4.15
C ILE A 90 -4.83 -12.67 2.81
N ASN A 91 -5.83 -12.37 1.99
CA ASN A 91 -5.87 -12.86 0.63
C ASN A 91 -5.10 -11.90 -0.28
N LEU A 92 -4.08 -12.41 -0.95
CA LEU A 92 -3.29 -11.68 -1.94
C LEU A 92 -3.66 -12.19 -3.35
N THR A 93 -4.23 -11.32 -4.16
CA THR A 93 -4.54 -11.59 -5.56
C THR A 93 -3.62 -10.78 -6.45
N ILE A 94 -2.79 -11.47 -7.24
CA ILE A 94 -1.91 -10.88 -8.24
C ILE A 94 -2.52 -11.19 -9.60
N ASN A 95 -2.90 -10.15 -10.35
CA ASN A 95 -3.39 -10.28 -11.71
C ASN A 95 -2.53 -9.38 -12.61
N THR A 96 -1.55 -9.98 -13.27
CA THR A 96 -0.71 -9.27 -14.23
C THR A 96 -1.25 -9.48 -15.63
N TYR A 97 -1.43 -8.38 -16.36
CA TYR A 97 -1.65 -8.47 -17.80
C TYR A 97 -0.30 -8.72 -18.47
N VAL A 98 -0.21 -9.81 -19.23
CA VAL A 98 0.89 -10.01 -20.19
C VAL A 98 0.49 -9.19 -21.42
N GLN A 99 1.27 -8.16 -21.75
CA GLN A 99 1.14 -7.46 -23.03
C GLN A 99 1.98 -8.17 -24.07
#